data_AF-A0A937MYA2-F1
#
_entry.id   AF-A0A937MYA2-F1
#
_cell.length_a   1.000
_cell.length_b   1.000
_cell.length_c   1.000
_cell.angle_alpha   90.00
_cell.angle_beta   90.00
_cell.angle_gamma   90.00
#
_symmetry.space_group_name_H-M   'P 1'
#
loop_
_entity.id
_entity.type
_entity.pdbx_description
1 polymer ?
#
loop_
_entity_poly.entity_id
_entity_poly.type
_entity_poly.pdbx_seq_one_letter_code
_entity_poly.pdbx_strand_id
1 'polypeptide(L)'
;MILGLEDIPGGTPFVAFLIWLALSGLYYLVCYLAVLTVLDDQTQNSLLKIPLMLAAAIPSAGLMAVFHYKPFALGALMCVMNFYRIRSMQTSEKWQDVKINPTLFYVASYAYIFALVALAVYFPTLDIDGVN
;
A
#
# COMPACT_ATOMS: atom_id res chain seq x y z
N MET A 1 6.03 0.59 -43.51
CA MET A 1 5.27 1.20 -42.40
C MET A 1 5.21 0.17 -41.29
N ILE A 2 5.87 0.45 -40.16
CA ILE A 2 5.61 -0.26 -38.91
C ILE A 2 4.28 0.31 -38.40
N LEU A 3 3.27 -0.53 -38.18
CA LEU A 3 2.00 -0.08 -37.60
C LEU A 3 2.31 0.66 -36.29
N GLY A 4 1.87 1.92 -36.19
CA GLY A 4 1.92 2.62 -34.92
C GLY A 4 1.02 1.90 -33.92
N LEU A 5 1.35 1.96 -32.62
CA LEU A 5 0.50 1.40 -31.57
C LEU A 5 -0.92 2.01 -31.57
N GLU A 6 -1.05 3.19 -32.18
CA GLU A 6 -2.27 3.93 -32.48
C GLU A 6 -3.11 3.35 -33.65
N ASP A 7 -2.52 2.53 -34.54
CA ASP A 7 -3.23 1.86 -35.65
C ASP A 7 -3.93 0.55 -35.22
N ILE A 8 -3.65 0.07 -34.01
CA ILE A 8 -4.30 -1.12 -33.44
C ILE A 8 -5.54 -0.66 -32.67
N PRO A 9 -6.77 -1.08 -33.03
CA PRO A 9 -7.96 -0.75 -32.26
C PRO A 9 -7.81 -1.30 -30.84
N GLY A 10 -7.64 -0.40 -29.86
CA GLY A 10 -7.41 -0.74 -28.46
C GLY A 10 -5.94 -0.88 -28.02
N GLY A 11 -4.95 -0.59 -28.88
CA GLY A 11 -3.53 -0.67 -28.54
C GLY A 11 -3.10 0.35 -27.47
N THR A 12 -3.53 1.61 -27.63
CA THR A 12 -3.27 2.69 -26.67
C THR A 12 -3.88 2.46 -25.26
N PRO A 13 -5.16 2.05 -25.10
CA PRO A 13 -5.71 1.75 -23.78
C PRO A 13 -5.10 0.50 -23.14
N PHE A 14 -4.67 -0.49 -23.93
CA PHE A 14 -3.97 -1.67 -23.40
C PHE A 14 -2.62 -1.30 -22.76
N VAL A 15 -1.82 -0.46 -23.42
CA VAL A 15 -0.55 0.00 -22.85
C VAL A 15 -0.77 0.90 -21.63
N ALA A 16 -1.78 1.77 -21.66
CA ALA A 16 -2.15 2.57 -20.48
C ALA A 16 -2.53 1.68 -19.28
N PHE A 17 -3.26 0.58 -19.51
CA PHE A 17 -3.58 -0.41 -18.49
C PHE A 17 -2.32 -1.10 -17.93
N LEU A 18 -1.39 -1.55 -18.79
CA LEU A 18 -0.14 -2.17 -18.35
C LEU A 18 0.72 -1.22 -17.52
N ILE A 19 0.82 0.05 -17.93
CA ILE A 19 1.52 1.08 -17.18
C ILE A 19 0.87 1.26 -15.81
N TRP A 20 -0.46 1.45 -15.76
CA TRP A 20 -1.21 1.56 -14.51
C TRP A 20 -1.02 0.35 -13.59
N LEU A 21 -1.05 -0.86 -14.15
CA LEU A 21 -0.85 -2.11 -13.42
C LEU A 21 0.58 -2.20 -12.84
N ALA A 22 1.60 -1.87 -13.64
CA ALA A 22 2.99 -1.89 -13.20
C ALA A 22 3.25 -0.86 -12.08
N LEU A 23 2.74 0.37 -12.25
CA LEU A 23 2.81 1.44 -11.25
C LEU A 23 2.07 1.07 -9.96
N SER A 24 0.89 0.48 -10.06
CA SER A 24 0.12 0.00 -8.90
C SER A 24 0.84 -1.14 -8.18
N GLY A 25 1.46 -2.05 -8.93
CA GLY A 25 2.29 -3.13 -8.38
C GLY A 25 3.54 -2.59 -7.65
N LEU A 26 4.22 -1.60 -8.24
CA LEU A 26 5.37 -0.95 -7.61
C LEU A 26 4.98 -0.22 -6.33
N TYR A 27 3.86 0.52 -6.35
CA TYR A 27 3.30 1.17 -5.18
C TYR A 27 3.01 0.15 -4.07
N TYR A 28 2.36 -0.98 -4.42
CA TYR A 28 2.08 -2.05 -3.47
C TYR A 28 3.37 -2.65 -2.86
N LEU A 29 4.41 -2.88 -3.65
CA LEU A 29 5.67 -3.42 -3.14
C LEU A 29 6.34 -2.46 -2.15
N VAL A 30 6.42 -1.17 -2.51
CA VAL A 30 7.13 -0.18 -1.70
C VAL A 30 6.30 0.29 -0.51
N CYS A 31 5.09 0.79 -0.77
CA CYS A 31 4.26 1.43 0.26
C CYS A 31 3.52 0.42 1.12
N TYR A 32 3.27 -0.81 0.68
CA TYR A 32 2.64 -1.81 1.51
C TYR A 32 3.65 -2.84 2.01
N LEU A 33 4.29 -3.59 1.12
CA LEU A 33 5.09 -4.74 1.53
C LEU A 33 6.37 -4.32 2.28
N ALA A 34 7.12 -3.35 1.75
CA ALA A 34 8.35 -2.89 2.39
C ALA A 34 8.07 -2.13 3.68
N VAL A 35 7.15 -1.16 3.68
CA VAL A 35 6.79 -0.40 4.89
C VAL A 35 6.38 -1.33 6.03
N LEU A 36 5.46 -2.26 5.77
CA LEU A 36 4.98 -3.17 6.82
C LEU A 36 6.10 -4.11 7.28
N THR A 37 6.89 -4.68 6.37
CA THR A 37 7.97 -5.62 6.73
C THR A 37 9.09 -4.93 7.51
N VAL A 38 9.51 -3.73 7.10
CA VAL A 38 10.57 -2.97 7.79
C VAL A 38 10.09 -2.52 9.17
N LEU A 39 8.87 -1.99 9.27
CA LEU A 39 8.31 -1.58 10.55
C LEU A 39 8.08 -2.77 11.47
N ASP A 40 7.61 -3.90 10.94
CA ASP A 40 7.47 -5.16 11.69
C ASP A 40 8.82 -5.62 12.27
N ASP A 41 9.88 -5.57 11.47
CA ASP A 41 11.24 -5.96 11.86
C ASP A 41 11.82 -5.03 12.93
N GLN A 42 11.61 -3.71 12.81
CA GLN A 42 12.11 -2.71 13.76
C GLN A 42 11.33 -2.66 15.08
N THR A 43 10.00 -2.80 15.03
CA THR A 43 9.14 -2.61 16.20
C THR A 43 8.78 -3.91 16.91
N GLN A 44 8.88 -5.06 16.24
CA GLN A 44 8.61 -6.39 16.81
C GLN A 44 7.26 -6.41 17.56
N ASN A 45 7.28 -6.61 18.88
CA ASN A 45 6.11 -6.66 19.77
C ASN A 45 5.83 -5.35 20.52
N SER A 46 6.47 -4.24 20.14
CA SER A 46 6.27 -2.96 20.80
C SER A 46 4.94 -2.32 20.43
N LEU A 47 4.26 -1.73 21.41
CA LEU A 47 3.05 -0.93 21.18
C LEU A 47 3.33 0.33 20.34
N LEU A 48 4.59 0.79 20.28
CA LEU A 48 5.03 1.90 19.42
C LEU A 48 4.87 1.60 17.92
N LYS A 49 4.60 0.34 17.57
CA LYS A 49 4.28 -0.08 16.20
C LYS A 49 3.09 0.66 15.60
N ILE A 50 2.04 0.86 16.38
CA ILE A 50 0.81 1.50 15.90
C ILE A 50 1.06 2.96 15.47
N PRO A 51 1.60 3.85 16.33
CA PRO A 51 1.85 5.23 15.93
C PRO A 51 2.89 5.33 14.81
N LEU A 52 3.91 4.45 14.77
CA LEU A 52 4.92 4.46 13.72
C LEU A 52 4.33 4.05 12.35
N MET A 53 3.45 3.04 12.33
CA MET A 53 2.71 2.66 11.13
C MET A 53 1.77 3.78 10.68
N LEU A 54 1.04 4.43 11.57
CA LEU A 54 0.20 5.57 11.22
C LEU A 54 1.00 6.73 10.64
N ALA A 55 2.18 7.02 11.19
CA ALA A 55 3.06 8.05 10.65
C ALA A 55 3.56 7.70 9.24
N ALA A 56 3.89 6.43 8.99
CA ALA A 56 4.28 5.96 7.66
C ALA A 56 3.14 5.99 6.64
N ALA A 57 1.87 5.93 7.08
CA ALA A 57 0.71 6.02 6.19
C ALA A 57 0.60 7.38 5.51
N ILE A 58 1.11 8.45 6.13
CA ILE A 58 1.06 9.83 5.61
C ILE A 58 1.80 9.94 4.26
N PRO A 59 3.12 9.67 4.17
CA PRO A 59 3.83 9.76 2.89
C PRO A 59 3.30 8.75 1.86
N SER A 60 2.89 7.55 2.29
CA SER A 60 2.32 6.54 1.39
C SER A 60 0.98 6.97 0.80
N ALA A 61 0.09 7.59 1.58
CA ALA A 61 -1.15 8.15 1.09
C ALA A 61 -0.92 9.39 0.19
N GLY A 62 0.11 10.20 0.49
CA GLY A 62 0.50 11.33 -0.34
C GLY A 62 0.92 10.88 -1.75
N LEU A 63 1.77 9.85 -1.83
CA LEU A 63 2.10 9.21 -3.11
C LEU A 63 0.84 8.67 -3.80
N MET A 64 -0.09 8.09 -3.05
CA MET A 64 -1.33 7.57 -3.64
C MET A 64 -2.17 8.67 -4.30
N ALA A 65 -2.25 9.83 -3.65
CA ALA A 65 -2.97 11.00 -4.14
C ALA A 65 -2.30 11.63 -5.36
N VAL A 66 -0.97 11.82 -5.34
CA VAL A 66 -0.20 12.44 -6.44
C VAL A 66 -0.31 11.63 -7.74
N PHE A 67 -0.32 10.30 -7.64
CA PHE A 67 -0.43 9.42 -8.81
C PHE A 67 -1.88 9.05 -9.17
N HIS A 68 -2.88 9.65 -8.52
CA HIS A 68 -4.30 9.41 -8.74
C HIS A 68 -4.69 7.93 -8.78
N TYR A 69 -4.10 7.11 -7.91
CA TYR A 69 -4.51 5.71 -7.81
C TYR A 69 -5.92 5.59 -7.22
N LYS A 70 -6.60 4.46 -7.47
CA LYS A 70 -7.90 4.18 -6.88
C LYS A 70 -7.73 3.63 -5.45
N PRO A 71 -7.95 4.42 -4.39
CA PRO A 71 -7.61 4.04 -3.02
C PRO A 71 -8.40 2.83 -2.53
N PHE A 72 -9.68 2.74 -2.88
CA PHE A 72 -10.52 1.60 -2.47
C PHE A 72 -10.10 0.28 -3.10
N ALA A 73 -9.73 0.28 -4.39
CA ALA A 73 -9.31 -0.94 -5.08
C ALA A 73 -7.99 -1.48 -4.49
N LEU A 74 -7.02 -0.58 -4.28
CA LEU A 74 -5.75 -0.94 -3.67
C LEU A 74 -5.91 -1.30 -2.18
N GLY A 75 -6.72 -0.57 -1.43
CA GLY A 75 -7.00 -0.86 -0.03
C GLY A 75 -7.64 -2.23 0.17
N ALA A 76 -8.62 -2.59 -0.66
CA ALA A 76 -9.23 -3.92 -0.62
C ALA A 76 -8.21 -5.04 -0.90
N LEU A 77 -7.35 -4.85 -1.91
CA LEU A 77 -6.28 -5.79 -2.23
C LEU A 77 -5.29 -5.92 -1.07
N MET A 78 -4.87 -4.80 -0.47
CA MET A 78 -3.99 -4.79 0.70
C MET A 78 -4.61 -5.50 1.89
N CYS A 79 -5.91 -5.36 2.15
CA CYS A 79 -6.60 -6.09 3.22
C CYS A 79 -6.52 -7.61 3.01
N VAL A 80 -6.85 -8.09 1.81
CA VAL A 80 -6.78 -9.52 1.48
C VAL A 80 -5.35 -10.03 1.61
N MET A 81 -4.38 -9.31 1.06
CA MET A 81 -2.98 -9.70 1.13
C MET A 81 -2.42 -9.65 2.56
N ASN A 82 -2.89 -8.73 3.39
CA ASN A 82 -2.50 -8.62 4.80
C ASN A 82 -2.94 -9.83 5.61
N PHE A 83 -4.14 -10.34 5.33
CA PHE A 83 -4.62 -11.57 5.94
C PHE A 83 -3.68 -12.75 5.67
N TYR A 84 -3.25 -12.93 4.42
CA TYR A 84 -2.31 -13.99 4.06
C TYR A 84 -0.89 -13.74 4.61
N ARG A 85 -0.42 -12.48 4.62
CA ARG A 85 0.92 -12.11 5.15
C ARG A 85 1.07 -12.49 6.62
N ILE A 86 0.09 -12.12 7.45
CA ILE A 86 0.18 -12.39 8.90
C ILE A 86 0.10 -13.89 9.16
N ARG A 87 -0.72 -14.62 8.40
CA ARG A 87 -0.79 -16.08 8.50
C ARG A 87 0.54 -16.75 8.10
N SER A 88 1.21 -16.26 7.05
CA SER A 88 2.51 -16.81 6.64
C SER A 88 3.63 -16.47 7.63
N MET A 89 3.53 -15.35 8.35
CA MET A 89 4.47 -14.99 9.43
C MET A 89 4.40 -15.95 10.62
N GLN A 90 3.20 -16.45 10.97
CA GLN A 90 3.05 -17.42 12.07
C GLN A 90 3.72 -18.78 11.79
N THR A 91 3.85 -19.15 10.52
CA THR A 91 4.47 -20.41 10.08
C THR A 91 5.95 -20.25 9.72
N SER A 92 6.51 -19.05 9.82
CA SER A 92 7.86 -18.72 9.38
C SER A 92 8.91 -19.06 10.44
N GLU A 93 9.98 -19.76 10.05
CA GLU A 93 11.15 -20.02 10.91
C GLU A 93 11.80 -18.74 11.44
N LYS A 94 11.79 -17.64 10.66
CA LYS A 94 12.36 -16.34 11.05
C LYS A 94 11.78 -15.82 12.37
N TRP A 95 10.55 -16.22 12.69
CA TRP A 95 9.79 -15.70 13.81
C TRP A 95 9.52 -16.76 14.90
N GLN A 96 10.15 -17.94 14.82
CA GLN A 96 9.96 -19.02 15.80
C GLN A 96 10.50 -18.68 17.20
N ASP A 97 11.62 -17.95 17.28
CA ASP A 97 12.23 -17.54 18.56
C ASP A 97 11.63 -16.24 19.13
N VAL A 98 10.83 -15.53 18.36
CA VAL A 98 10.18 -14.27 18.78
C VAL A 98 8.74 -14.58 19.17
N LYS A 99 8.36 -14.25 20.41
CA LYS A 99 6.99 -14.45 20.91
C LYS A 99 6.02 -13.44 20.29
N ILE A 100 5.69 -13.57 19.00
CA ILE A 100 4.82 -12.64 18.26
C ILE A 100 3.43 -12.58 18.89
N ASN A 101 2.93 -11.37 19.15
CA ASN A 101 1.52 -11.16 19.41
C ASN A 101 0.75 -10.94 18.08
N PRO A 102 0.02 -11.95 17.57
CA PRO A 102 -0.65 -11.85 16.27
C PRO A 102 -1.72 -10.74 16.28
N THR A 103 -2.39 -10.53 17.40
CA THR A 103 -3.42 -9.48 17.53
C THR A 103 -2.82 -8.09 17.33
N LEU A 104 -1.62 -7.84 17.87
CA LEU A 104 -0.93 -6.56 17.69
C LEU A 104 -0.55 -6.33 16.22
N PHE A 105 -0.05 -7.36 15.54
CA PHE A 105 0.32 -7.28 14.12
C PHE A 105 -0.91 -7.05 13.22
N TYR A 106 -2.04 -7.70 13.52
CA TYR A 106 -3.31 -7.47 12.84
C TYR A 106 -3.79 -6.03 13.04
N VAL A 107 -3.89 -5.58 14.29
CA VAL A 107 -4.39 -4.23 14.61
C VAL A 107 -3.51 -3.16 13.96
N ALA A 108 -2.19 -3.25 14.09
CA ALA A 108 -1.29 -2.24 13.54
C ALA A 108 -1.33 -2.21 12.00
N SER A 109 -1.32 -3.39 11.35
CA SER A 109 -1.36 -3.46 9.89
C SER A 109 -2.70 -3.01 9.31
N TYR A 110 -3.83 -3.33 9.95
CA TYR A 110 -5.12 -2.82 9.50
C TYR A 110 -5.28 -1.33 9.79
N ALA A 111 -4.81 -0.84 10.94
CA ALA A 111 -4.79 0.59 11.24
C ALA A 111 -4.00 1.37 10.17
N TYR A 112 -2.86 0.84 9.73
CA TYR A 112 -2.10 1.37 8.60
C TYR A 112 -2.93 1.45 7.32
N ILE A 113 -3.55 0.34 6.90
CA ILE A 113 -4.31 0.28 5.63
C ILE A 113 -5.51 1.23 5.69
N PHE A 114 -6.25 1.26 6.79
CA PHE A 114 -7.38 2.17 6.96
C PHE A 114 -6.95 3.64 6.98
N ALA A 115 -5.87 3.97 7.69
CA ALA A 115 -5.32 5.33 7.69
C ALA A 115 -4.83 5.73 6.29
N LEU A 116 -4.16 4.83 5.58
CA LEU A 116 -3.69 5.07 4.21
C LEU A 116 -4.85 5.35 3.26
N VAL A 117 -5.92 4.55 3.30
CA VAL A 117 -7.11 4.77 2.46
C VAL A 117 -7.82 6.06 2.85
N ALA A 118 -8.02 6.30 4.14
CA ALA A 118 -8.66 7.52 4.63
C ALA A 118 -7.89 8.78 4.21
N LEU A 119 -6.56 8.78 4.39
CA LEU A 119 -5.69 9.89 3.99
C LEU A 119 -5.63 10.05 2.46
N ALA A 120 -5.60 8.95 1.71
CA ALA A 120 -5.58 9.00 0.24
C ALA A 120 -6.90 9.55 -0.34
N VAL A 121 -8.02 9.36 0.36
CA VAL A 121 -9.31 9.99 0.02
C VAL A 121 -9.35 11.45 0.48
N TYR A 122 -8.71 11.76 1.61
CA TYR A 122 -8.71 13.08 2.21
C TYR A 122 -7.77 14.08 1.52
N PHE A 123 -6.56 13.69 1.12
CA PHE A 123 -5.59 14.60 0.50
C PHE A 123 -6.10 15.27 -0.79
N PRO A 124 -6.81 14.58 -1.70
CA PRO A 124 -7.44 15.24 -2.84
C PRO A 124 -8.53 16.25 -2.45
N THR A 125 -9.16 16.12 -1.28
CA THR A 125 -10.16 17.09 -0.79
C THR A 125 -9.54 18.30 -0.10
N LEU A 126 -8.26 18.22 0.25
CA LEU A 126 -7.47 19.30 0.84
C LEU A 126 -6.93 20.27 -0.21
N ASP A 127 -7.61 20.36 -1.35
CA ASP A 127 -7.18 21.04 -2.57
C ASP A 127 -6.14 22.11 -2.28
N ILE A 128 -4.92 21.88 -2.76
CA ILE A 128 -3.86 22.90 -2.78
C ILE A 128 -4.24 23.87 -3.92
N ASP A 129 -5.47 24.39 -3.88
CA ASP A 129 -6.00 25.49 -4.69
C ASP A 129 -5.46 26.82 -4.14
N GLY A 130 -4.14 26.84 -3.93
CA GLY A 130 -3.34 28.03 -3.68
C GLY A 130 -2.79 28.64 -4.97
N VAL A 131 -3.50 28.50 -6.09
CA VAL A 131 -3.22 29.23 -7.33
C VAL A 131 -4.49 29.94 -7.78
N ASN A 132 -4.73 31.11 -7.19
CA ASN A 132 -5.41 32.22 -7.85
C ASN A 132 -4.34 33.13 -8.48
#